data_AF-A0A7S1N0X5-F1
#
_entry.id   AF-A0A7S1N0X5-F1
#
_cell.length_a   1.000
_cell.length_b   1.000
_cell.length_c   1.000
_cell.angle_alpha   90.00
_cell.angle_beta   90.00
_cell.angle_gamma   90.00
#
_symmetry.space_group_name_H-M   'P 1'
#
loop_
_entity.id
_entity.type
_entity.pdbx_description
1 polymer ?
#
loop_
_entity_poly.entity_id
_entity_poly.type
_entity_poly.pdbx_seq_one_letter_code
_entity_poly.pdbx_strand_id
1 'polypeptide(L)'
;ANMAGKGHQVPGVPQVVALSFSEDGNSVAIGLQNGFKVCRCDPFAKCFEVVGNQEDVAVSSTHTASAAAAAATTTSRQEPLGRGLIAICKGSKRFLLARVLHSMQHNRYLHLHDLKTGTILETLGFPSAVLSCRLLPELLIVALRQELHIFQIGEGDGKSIVQRVQVMTTAPNPKGLMACSTTGNVVSIAYPVHLDQDVTLAVTQVKSMVSTRPHIRTLCAVPIPVSQVMAMMFSPDGALLAVALSQGKGIKVIDIPFLRFAYVFRRGLSQTVAPTEVEILHFSPDNKFLCVCSETGAVNIYQLLDAERVGAEPELGSPKSLSKESKDSWGRSSMG
;
A
#
# COMPACT_ATOMS: atom_id res chain seq x y z
N ALA A 1 5.45 1.55 -4.45
CA ALA A 1 6.80 1.15 -4.00
C ALA A 1 7.52 2.41 -3.56
N ASN A 2 8.06 2.45 -2.34
CA ASN A 2 8.87 3.59 -1.88
C ASN A 2 10.32 3.35 -2.30
N MET A 3 10.89 4.25 -3.11
CA MET A 3 12.32 4.25 -3.40
C MET A 3 12.98 5.40 -2.65
N ALA A 4 13.94 5.07 -1.77
CA ALA A 4 14.90 6.03 -1.23
C ALA A 4 16.28 5.67 -1.80
N GLY A 5 16.73 6.40 -2.82
CA GLY A 5 18.07 6.23 -3.39
C GLY A 5 19.14 6.84 -2.48
N LYS A 6 20.29 6.17 -2.32
CA LYS A 6 21.49 6.77 -1.72
C LYS A 6 22.13 7.74 -2.73
N GLY A 7 21.55 8.92 -2.88
CA GLY A 7 22.12 10.01 -3.70
C GLY A 7 23.25 10.75 -2.98
N HIS A 8 24.18 11.33 -3.75
CA HIS A 8 25.14 12.32 -3.25
C HIS A 8 24.39 13.46 -2.54
N GLN A 9 24.68 13.69 -1.27
CA GLN A 9 24.03 14.73 -0.48
C GLN A 9 24.61 16.09 -0.85
N VAL A 10 23.84 16.89 -1.59
CA VAL A 10 24.21 18.29 -1.87
C VAL A 10 23.99 19.09 -0.58
N PRO A 11 25.01 19.83 -0.08
CA PRO A 11 24.87 20.65 1.11
C PRO A 11 23.69 21.62 0.98
N GLY A 12 22.81 21.66 1.98
CA GLY A 12 21.64 22.55 2.01
C GLY A 12 20.38 22.00 1.32
N VAL A 13 20.44 20.84 0.65
CA VAL A 13 19.24 20.20 0.05
C VAL A 13 18.72 19.10 0.99
N PRO A 14 17.45 19.15 1.41
CA PRO A 14 16.89 18.11 2.27
C PRO A 14 16.80 16.77 1.54
N GLN A 15 17.13 15.68 2.24
CA GLN A 15 17.12 14.33 1.69
C GLN A 15 15.69 13.89 1.35
N VAL A 16 15.53 13.28 0.17
CA VAL A 16 14.28 12.60 -0.23
C VAL A 16 14.18 11.27 0.51
N VAL A 17 13.06 11.06 1.19
CA VAL A 17 12.80 9.84 1.98
C VAL A 17 11.69 8.98 1.38
N ALA A 18 10.80 9.56 0.56
CA ALA A 18 9.79 8.80 -0.17
C ALA A 18 9.32 9.54 -1.41
N LEU A 19 8.75 8.78 -2.34
CA LEU A 19 8.11 9.26 -3.57
C LEU A 19 6.81 8.50 -3.77
N SER A 20 5.79 9.20 -4.27
CA SER A 20 4.50 8.60 -4.59
C SER A 20 3.83 9.37 -5.71
N PHE A 21 3.37 8.67 -6.74
CA PHE A 21 2.56 9.26 -7.80
C PHE A 21 1.09 9.26 -7.41
N SER A 22 0.34 10.24 -7.88
CA SER A 22 -1.11 10.16 -7.91
C SER A 22 -1.55 9.03 -8.84
N GLU A 23 -2.74 8.51 -8.61
CA GLU A 23 -3.29 7.38 -9.37
C GLU A 23 -3.37 7.62 -10.88
N ASP A 24 -3.58 8.88 -11.28
CA ASP A 24 -3.63 9.34 -12.67
C ASP A 24 -2.23 9.61 -13.26
N GLY A 25 -1.15 9.49 -12.47
CA GLY A 25 0.23 9.77 -12.88
C GLY A 25 0.56 11.25 -13.07
N ASN A 26 -0.41 12.15 -12.90
CA ASN A 26 -0.25 13.58 -13.23
C ASN A 26 0.43 14.40 -12.13
N SER A 27 0.57 13.84 -10.92
CA SER A 27 1.23 14.50 -9.80
C SER A 27 2.19 13.54 -9.10
N VAL A 28 3.27 14.09 -8.55
CA VAL A 28 4.23 13.37 -7.73
C VAL A 28 4.38 14.07 -6.38
N ALA A 29 4.18 13.31 -5.31
CA ALA A 29 4.50 13.70 -3.95
C ALA A 29 5.91 13.23 -3.59
N ILE A 30 6.68 14.15 -3.01
CA ILE A 30 8.08 13.96 -2.62
C ILE A 30 8.16 14.19 -1.12
N GLY A 31 8.31 13.11 -0.37
CA GLY A 31 8.58 13.16 1.07
C GLY A 31 10.04 13.57 1.30
N LEU A 32 10.25 14.63 2.07
CA LEU A 32 11.55 15.12 2.48
C LEU A 32 11.76 14.85 3.97
N GLN A 33 13.02 14.74 4.39
CA GLN A 33 13.37 14.56 5.81
C GLN A 33 12.76 15.64 6.70
N ASN A 34 12.59 16.85 6.18
CA ASN A 34 12.04 18.01 6.88
C ASN A 34 10.69 18.48 6.33
N GLY A 35 9.97 17.71 5.51
CA GLY A 35 8.74 18.21 4.90
C GLY A 35 8.25 17.40 3.70
N PHE A 36 7.55 18.04 2.78
CA PHE A 36 7.18 17.42 1.51
C PHE A 36 6.96 18.45 0.40
N LYS A 37 7.08 18.00 -0.85
CA LYS A 37 6.76 18.76 -2.06
C LYS A 37 5.78 17.99 -2.92
N VAL A 38 4.94 18.70 -3.65
CA VAL A 38 4.07 18.12 -4.68
C VAL A 38 4.28 18.86 -5.99
N CYS A 39 4.55 18.11 -7.04
CA CYS A 39 4.74 18.62 -8.39
C CYS A 39 3.70 18.02 -9.33
N ARG A 40 3.22 18.81 -10.29
CA ARG A 40 2.54 18.34 -11.51
C ARG A 40 3.60 17.79 -12.46
N CYS A 41 3.27 16.69 -13.14
CA CYS A 41 4.16 16.05 -14.09
C CYS A 41 4.14 16.72 -15.48
N ASP A 42 2.99 17.26 -15.91
CA ASP A 42 2.82 17.83 -17.25
C ASP A 42 1.95 19.13 -17.28
N PRO A 43 2.52 20.29 -17.67
CA PRO A 43 3.96 20.55 -17.71
C PRO A 43 4.54 20.42 -16.30
N PHE A 44 5.82 20.03 -16.21
CA PHE A 44 6.46 19.83 -14.92
C PHE A 44 6.52 21.14 -14.14
N ALA A 45 5.77 21.20 -13.03
CA ALA A 45 5.64 22.41 -12.24
C ALA A 45 5.38 22.07 -10.78
N LYS A 46 6.02 22.80 -9.87
CA LYS A 46 5.73 22.69 -8.44
C LYS A 46 4.33 23.25 -8.16
N CYS A 47 3.51 22.49 -7.42
CA CYS A 47 2.16 22.90 -7.02
C CYS A 47 2.08 23.27 -5.55
N PHE A 48 2.81 22.55 -4.68
CA PHE A 48 2.68 22.70 -3.24
C PHE A 48 3.99 22.32 -2.53
N GLU A 49 4.31 22.98 -1.43
CA GLU A 49 5.43 22.60 -0.57
C GLU A 49 5.14 23.00 0.86
N VAL A 50 5.46 22.08 1.77
CA VAL A 50 5.53 22.34 3.19
C VAL A 50 6.94 21.98 3.63
N VAL A 51 7.69 22.99 4.05
CA VAL A 51 8.94 22.82 4.77
C VAL A 51 8.57 22.90 6.25
N GLY A 52 8.84 21.84 7.00
CA GLY A 52 8.64 21.83 8.43
C GLY A 52 9.54 22.87 9.09
N ASN A 53 8.93 23.83 9.79
CA ASN A 53 9.56 24.43 10.95
C ASN A 53 9.75 23.33 12.02
N GLN A 54 10.65 23.54 12.97
CA GLN A 54 11.02 22.60 14.04
C GLN A 54 9.85 22.09 14.93
N GLU A 55 8.59 22.40 14.60
CA GLU A 55 7.38 22.06 15.34
C GLU A 55 6.89 20.61 15.16
N ASP A 56 7.39 19.86 14.18
CA ASP A 56 7.15 18.39 14.10
C ASP A 56 7.82 17.63 15.27
N VAL A 57 8.66 18.30 16.07
CA VAL A 57 9.23 17.78 17.34
C VAL A 57 8.29 17.99 18.53
N ALA A 58 7.29 18.89 18.43
CA ALA A 58 6.53 19.40 19.57
C ALA A 58 5.24 18.63 19.91
N VAL A 59 4.88 17.55 19.19
CA VAL A 59 3.79 16.65 19.64
C VAL A 59 4.24 15.73 20.79
N SER A 60 5.46 15.94 21.31
CA SER A 60 6.06 15.23 22.44
C SER A 60 6.14 16.12 23.68
N SER A 61 5.03 16.67 24.19
CA SER A 61 5.03 17.19 25.58
C SER A 61 3.64 17.39 26.19
N THR A 62 2.83 16.34 26.28
CA THR A 62 1.92 16.17 27.42
C THR A 62 1.71 14.68 27.65
N HIS A 63 2.55 14.10 28.51
CA HIS A 63 2.21 13.13 29.55
C HIS A 63 3.52 12.47 30.05
N THR A 64 3.96 12.98 31.20
CA THR A 64 4.79 12.33 32.24
C THR A 64 6.12 11.70 31.83
N ALA A 65 7.19 12.38 32.23
CA ALA A 65 8.55 11.88 32.32
C ALA A 65 8.68 10.63 33.20
N SER A 66 9.49 9.64 32.77
CA SER A 66 10.44 8.93 33.63
C SER A 66 11.36 8.01 32.81
N ALA A 67 12.65 8.15 33.09
CA ALA A 67 13.75 7.21 32.88
C ALA A 67 14.20 6.86 31.44
N ALA A 68 15.11 7.69 30.92
CA ALA A 68 16.13 7.26 29.97
C ALA A 68 17.42 6.91 30.73
N ALA A 69 17.95 5.70 30.52
CA ALA A 69 19.39 5.45 30.53
C ALA A 69 19.71 4.08 29.92
N ALA A 70 20.63 4.12 28.95
CA ALA A 70 21.71 3.16 28.73
C ALA A 70 21.77 2.46 27.36
N ALA A 71 22.96 2.62 26.78
CA ALA A 71 23.65 1.76 25.83
C ALA A 71 23.23 1.82 24.36
N ALA A 72 23.90 2.74 23.65
CA ALA A 72 24.23 2.59 22.25
C ALA A 72 25.16 1.37 22.07
N THR A 73 24.73 0.41 21.26
CA THR A 73 25.62 -0.60 20.67
C THR A 73 25.37 -0.65 19.17
N THR A 74 26.46 -0.52 18.43
CA THR A 74 26.58 -0.51 16.98
C THR A 74 26.09 -1.82 16.37
N THR A 75 24.84 -1.86 15.94
CA THR A 75 24.28 -2.91 15.07
C THR A 75 23.85 -2.24 13.77
N SER A 76 24.10 -2.91 12.63
CA SER A 76 23.72 -2.47 11.28
C SER A 76 22.38 -1.73 11.29
N ARG A 77 22.42 -0.43 11.01
CA ARG A 77 21.29 0.49 11.16
C ARG A 77 20.21 0.15 10.13
N GLN A 78 19.35 -0.81 10.46
CA GLN A 78 18.12 -1.07 9.74
C GLN A 78 17.27 0.19 9.87
N GLU A 79 17.12 0.95 8.78
CA GLU A 79 16.29 2.15 8.75
C GLU A 79 14.89 1.80 9.29
N PRO A 80 14.29 2.63 10.17
CA PRO A 80 13.01 2.31 10.76
C PRO A 80 11.94 2.21 9.66
N LEU A 81 11.34 1.03 9.52
CA LEU A 81 10.27 0.76 8.56
C LEU A 81 9.14 1.81 8.70
N GLY A 82 8.62 2.27 7.57
CA GLY A 82 7.56 3.29 7.53
C GLY A 82 8.04 4.75 7.62
N ARG A 83 9.36 4.99 7.65
CA ARG A 83 9.91 6.35 7.64
C ARG A 83 9.55 7.09 6.34
N GLY A 84 8.95 8.27 6.48
CA GLY A 84 8.72 9.19 5.37
C GLY A 84 7.62 8.77 4.40
N LEU A 85 6.81 7.75 4.70
CA LEU A 85 5.73 7.29 3.83
C LEU A 85 4.81 8.44 3.43
N ILE A 86 4.53 8.51 2.13
CA ILE A 86 3.68 9.54 1.54
C ILE A 86 2.75 8.91 0.49
N ALA A 87 1.48 9.31 0.49
CA ALA A 87 0.50 8.93 -0.52
C ALA A 87 -0.30 10.16 -0.92
N ILE A 88 -0.63 10.26 -2.20
CA ILE A 88 -1.30 11.44 -2.77
C ILE A 88 -2.44 10.98 -3.66
N CYS A 89 -3.57 11.68 -3.59
CA CYS A 89 -4.73 11.40 -4.41
C CYS A 89 -5.44 12.69 -4.78
N LYS A 90 -5.74 12.85 -6.08
CA LYS A 90 -6.53 13.97 -6.60
C LYS A 90 -7.94 13.49 -6.94
N GLY A 91 -8.88 13.75 -6.04
CA GLY A 91 -10.30 13.56 -6.31
C GLY A 91 -10.94 14.77 -6.99
N SER A 92 -12.20 14.65 -7.37
CA SER A 92 -13.00 15.76 -7.93
C SER A 92 -13.12 16.92 -6.93
N LYS A 93 -13.41 16.60 -5.66
CA LYS A 93 -13.64 17.58 -4.60
C LYS A 93 -12.37 17.99 -3.85
N ARG A 94 -11.49 17.05 -3.52
CA ARG A 94 -10.30 17.30 -2.66
C ARG A 94 -9.01 16.85 -3.34
N PHE A 95 -7.90 17.51 -2.99
CA PHE A 95 -6.57 17.05 -3.35
C PHE A 95 -5.84 16.66 -2.08
N LEU A 96 -5.80 15.36 -1.79
CA LEU A 96 -5.42 14.84 -0.49
C LEU A 96 -3.99 14.32 -0.49
N LEU A 97 -3.32 14.47 0.65
CA LEU A 97 -2.00 13.88 0.90
C LEU A 97 -1.96 13.25 2.29
N ALA A 98 -1.60 11.98 2.34
CA ALA A 98 -1.36 11.24 3.57
C ALA A 98 0.15 11.13 3.79
N ARG A 99 0.64 11.54 4.97
CA ARG A 99 2.06 11.45 5.34
C ARG A 99 2.19 10.81 6.73
N VAL A 100 3.08 9.83 6.85
CA VAL A 100 3.44 9.27 8.15
C VAL A 100 4.46 10.18 8.82
N LEU A 101 4.15 10.59 10.04
CA LEU A 101 5.02 11.44 10.84
C LEU A 101 6.24 10.67 11.32
N HIS A 102 7.38 11.35 11.22
CA HIS A 102 8.61 10.85 11.78
C HIS A 102 8.70 11.27 13.25
N SER A 103 8.50 10.32 14.16
CA SER A 103 8.92 10.45 15.55
C SER A 103 10.00 9.41 15.81
N MET A 104 11.01 9.75 16.61
CA MET A 104 12.18 8.93 16.90
C MET A 104 11.86 7.52 17.44
N GLN A 105 10.61 7.25 17.84
CA GLN A 105 10.22 5.97 18.43
C GLN A 105 9.05 5.27 17.72
N HIS A 106 8.20 5.96 16.96
CA HIS A 106 6.87 5.41 16.65
C HIS A 106 6.28 5.97 15.34
N ASN A 107 6.69 5.52 14.15
CA ASN A 107 6.07 5.84 12.84
C ASN A 107 4.58 5.40 12.74
N ARG A 108 3.73 5.84 13.67
CA ARG A 108 2.38 5.37 14.01
C ARG A 108 1.34 6.47 13.87
N TYR A 109 1.75 7.66 13.49
CA TYR A 109 0.85 8.80 13.27
C TYR A 109 0.87 9.17 11.80
N LEU A 110 -0.32 9.39 11.23
CA LEU A 110 -0.51 9.79 9.86
C LEU A 110 -1.27 11.11 9.83
N HIS A 111 -0.71 12.11 9.16
CA HIS A 111 -1.41 13.35 8.84
C HIS A 111 -2.08 13.23 7.48
N LEU A 112 -3.37 13.57 7.43
CA LEU A 112 -4.11 13.77 6.20
C LEU A 112 -4.22 15.26 5.93
N HIS A 113 -3.63 15.73 4.84
CA HIS A 113 -3.63 17.11 4.40
C HIS A 113 -4.62 17.31 3.25
N ASP A 114 -5.24 18.49 3.19
CA ASP A 114 -5.83 19.01 1.96
C ASP A 114 -4.84 19.97 1.31
N LEU A 115 -4.35 19.62 0.14
CA LEU A 115 -3.40 20.41 -0.64
C LEU A 115 -4.07 21.63 -1.29
N LYS A 116 -5.40 21.68 -1.39
CA LYS A 116 -6.11 22.88 -1.90
C LYS A 116 -6.14 23.99 -0.85
N THR A 117 -6.42 23.64 0.41
CA THR A 117 -6.49 24.62 1.51
C THR A 117 -5.16 24.78 2.23
N GLY A 118 -4.25 23.81 2.11
CA GLY A 118 -2.99 23.76 2.83
C GLY A 118 -3.11 23.34 4.29
N THR A 119 -4.29 22.88 4.74
CA THR A 119 -4.56 22.54 6.13
C THR A 119 -4.41 21.04 6.40
N ILE A 120 -4.08 20.71 7.65
CA ILE A 120 -4.22 19.33 8.16
C ILE A 120 -5.69 19.10 8.44
N LEU A 121 -6.26 18.09 7.78
CA LEU A 121 -7.65 17.67 7.99
C LEU A 121 -7.78 16.80 9.23
N GLU A 122 -6.85 15.84 9.41
CA GLU A 122 -6.92 14.88 10.51
C GLU A 122 -5.55 14.26 10.83
N THR A 123 -5.36 13.91 12.10
CA THR A 123 -4.18 13.17 12.59
C THR A 123 -4.63 11.81 13.12
N LEU A 124 -4.29 10.74 12.40
CA LEU A 124 -4.68 9.38 12.73
C LEU A 124 -3.57 8.66 13.50
N GLY A 125 -3.90 8.07 14.65
CA GLY A 125 -2.99 7.27 15.47
C GLY A 125 -3.22 5.77 15.29
N PHE A 126 -2.14 5.00 15.22
CA PHE A 126 -2.14 3.55 15.00
C PHE A 126 -1.47 2.80 16.17
N PRO A 127 -1.89 1.55 16.45
CA PRO A 127 -1.30 0.76 17.54
C PRO A 127 0.17 0.40 17.30
N SER A 128 0.56 0.18 16.04
CA SER A 128 1.94 -0.10 15.63
C SER A 128 2.35 0.73 14.41
N ALA A 129 3.60 0.60 13.98
CA ALA A 129 4.14 1.37 12.87
C ALA A 129 3.32 1.16 11.59
N VAL A 130 3.01 2.26 10.90
CA VAL A 130 2.42 2.24 9.58
C VAL A 130 3.49 1.77 8.60
N LEU A 131 3.28 0.62 7.98
CA LEU A 131 4.25 0.00 7.07
C LEU A 131 3.96 0.36 5.61
N SER A 132 2.69 0.54 5.26
CA SER A 132 2.29 1.12 3.99
C SER A 132 0.91 1.74 4.09
N CYS A 133 0.63 2.69 3.20
CA CYS A 133 -0.71 3.26 3.05
C CYS A 133 -1.04 3.48 1.58
N ARG A 134 -2.33 3.48 1.27
CA ARG A 134 -2.89 3.84 -0.02
C ARG A 134 -4.03 4.80 0.21
N LEU A 135 -3.98 5.92 -0.51
CA LEU A 135 -4.96 6.98 -0.43
C LEU A 135 -5.69 7.02 -1.76
N LEU A 136 -7.00 6.82 -1.72
CA LEU A 136 -7.94 6.90 -2.83
C LEU A 136 -8.94 8.04 -2.54
N PRO A 137 -9.77 8.48 -3.52
CA PRO A 137 -10.65 9.63 -3.33
C PRO A 137 -11.61 9.52 -2.13
N GLU A 138 -12.11 8.30 -1.87
CA GLU A 138 -13.08 8.02 -0.79
C GLU A 138 -12.57 7.02 0.25
N LEU A 139 -11.33 6.53 0.10
CA LEU A 139 -10.80 5.49 0.97
C LEU A 139 -9.35 5.77 1.36
N LEU A 140 -9.03 5.52 2.63
CA LEU A 140 -7.66 5.42 3.11
C LEU A 140 -7.46 4.01 3.65
N ILE A 141 -6.47 3.31 3.10
CA ILE A 141 -6.12 1.94 3.48
C ILE A 141 -4.73 1.97 4.10
N VAL A 142 -4.59 1.44 5.31
CA VAL A 142 -3.35 1.48 6.08
C VAL A 142 -2.98 0.08 6.54
N ALA A 143 -1.78 -0.38 6.15
CA ALA A 143 -1.26 -1.68 6.56
C ALA A 143 -0.23 -1.52 7.68
N LEU A 144 -0.47 -2.25 8.75
CA LEU A 144 0.43 -2.44 9.89
C LEU A 144 1.08 -3.83 9.77
N ARG A 145 1.80 -4.25 10.82
CA ARG A 145 2.44 -5.57 10.84
C ARG A 145 1.45 -6.74 10.80
N GLN A 146 0.29 -6.63 11.45
CA GLN A 146 -0.71 -7.71 11.54
C GLN A 146 -2.15 -7.20 11.40
N GLU A 147 -2.32 -5.95 10.97
CA GLU A 147 -3.64 -5.32 10.83
C GLU A 147 -3.72 -4.55 9.52
N LEU A 148 -4.88 -4.64 8.87
CA LEU A 148 -5.27 -3.80 7.75
C LEU A 148 -6.44 -2.91 8.20
N HIS A 149 -6.22 -1.60 8.21
CA HIS A 149 -7.23 -0.62 8.56
C HIS A 149 -7.81 0.00 7.30
N ILE A 150 -9.13 -0.03 7.16
CA ILE A 150 -9.86 0.57 6.05
C ILE A 150 -10.70 1.73 6.61
N PHE A 151 -10.44 2.92 6.11
CA PHE A 151 -11.18 4.12 6.44
C PHE A 151 -11.91 4.65 5.22
N GLN A 152 -13.11 5.19 5.43
CA GLN A 152 -13.86 5.94 4.44
C GLN A 152 -13.60 7.43 4.65
N ILE A 153 -13.33 8.13 3.56
CA ILE A 153 -13.16 9.58 3.51
C ILE A 153 -14.46 10.16 2.97
N GLY A 154 -15.23 10.81 3.83
CA GLY A 154 -16.50 11.43 3.49
C GLY A 154 -16.43 12.96 3.44
N GLU A 155 -17.59 13.58 3.26
CA GLU A 155 -17.74 15.03 3.37
C GLU A 155 -17.57 15.52 4.82
N GLY A 156 -17.73 14.61 5.79
CA GLY A 156 -17.59 14.85 7.22
C GLY A 156 -18.93 15.12 7.89
N ASP A 157 -19.00 14.83 9.19
CA ASP A 157 -20.16 15.10 10.06
C ASP A 157 -19.97 16.38 10.90
N GLY A 158 -18.99 17.21 10.55
CA GLY A 158 -18.57 18.38 11.32
C GLY A 158 -17.52 18.08 12.40
N LYS A 159 -17.26 16.80 12.73
CA LYS A 159 -16.26 16.39 13.74
C LYS A 159 -15.07 15.64 13.13
N SER A 160 -15.31 14.74 12.19
CA SER A 160 -14.26 14.04 11.45
C SER A 160 -14.71 13.78 10.02
N ILE A 161 -13.76 13.80 9.08
CA ILE A 161 -14.00 13.44 7.68
C ILE A 161 -13.58 11.99 7.39
N VAL A 162 -12.83 11.37 8.30
CA VAL A 162 -12.32 9.99 8.16
C VAL A 162 -13.04 9.08 9.14
N GLN A 163 -13.81 8.14 8.63
CA GLN A 163 -14.48 7.13 9.44
C GLN A 163 -13.79 5.77 9.30
N ARG A 164 -13.39 5.15 10.41
CA ARG A 164 -12.86 3.78 10.38
C ARG A 164 -13.97 2.77 10.08
N VAL A 165 -13.91 2.13 8.93
CA VAL A 165 -14.92 1.18 8.45
C VAL A 165 -14.65 -0.21 9.00
N GLN A 166 -13.41 -0.69 8.89
CA GLN A 166 -13.03 -2.04 9.31
C GLN A 166 -11.56 -2.12 9.70
N VAL A 167 -11.28 -2.98 10.68
CA VAL A 167 -9.92 -3.45 11.00
C VAL A 167 -9.92 -4.95 10.77
N MET A 168 -9.01 -5.43 9.93
CA MET A 168 -8.88 -6.85 9.61
C MET A 168 -7.56 -7.36 10.18
N THR A 169 -7.60 -8.49 10.89
CA THR A 169 -6.40 -9.20 11.31
C THR A 169 -5.76 -9.86 10.09
N THR A 170 -4.46 -9.63 9.88
CA THR A 170 -3.68 -10.17 8.77
C THR A 170 -2.63 -11.16 9.26
N ALA A 171 -2.02 -11.90 8.34
CA ALA A 171 -0.77 -12.57 8.64
C ALA A 171 0.37 -11.53 8.85
N PRO A 172 1.50 -11.92 9.46
CA PRO A 172 2.66 -11.04 9.60
C PRO A 172 3.11 -10.44 8.27
N ASN A 173 3.14 -9.10 8.21
CA ASN A 173 3.50 -8.30 7.04
C ASN A 173 4.71 -7.39 7.33
N PRO A 174 5.91 -7.94 7.60
CA PRO A 174 7.08 -7.14 7.96
C PRO A 174 7.54 -6.18 6.84
N LYS A 175 7.18 -6.46 5.58
CA LYS A 175 7.53 -5.67 4.40
C LYS A 175 6.47 -4.61 4.04
N GLY A 176 5.33 -4.56 4.75
CA GLY A 176 4.23 -3.65 4.40
C GLY A 176 3.62 -3.93 3.02
N LEU A 177 3.65 -5.18 2.54
CA LEU A 177 3.06 -5.61 1.28
C LEU A 177 1.56 -5.32 1.28
N MET A 178 1.13 -4.45 0.37
CA MET A 178 -0.26 -4.14 0.10
C MET A 178 -0.38 -3.54 -1.30
N ALA A 179 -1.41 -3.95 -2.04
CA ALA A 179 -1.79 -3.34 -3.32
C ALA A 179 -3.28 -3.07 -3.34
N CYS A 180 -3.68 -2.01 -4.04
CA CYS A 180 -5.08 -1.69 -4.31
C CYS A 180 -5.26 -1.32 -5.78
N SER A 181 -6.45 -1.59 -6.33
CA SER A 181 -6.89 -0.95 -7.57
C SER A 181 -7.21 0.52 -7.31
N THR A 182 -7.21 1.33 -8.37
CA THR A 182 -7.30 2.79 -8.26
C THR A 182 -8.55 3.37 -8.92
N THR A 183 -9.15 2.65 -9.87
CA THR A 183 -10.32 3.09 -10.61
C THR A 183 -11.51 2.15 -10.40
N GLY A 184 -12.70 2.70 -10.62
CA GLY A 184 -13.96 1.96 -10.50
C GLY A 184 -14.64 2.09 -9.14
N ASN A 185 -15.87 1.58 -9.07
CA ASN A 185 -16.71 1.64 -7.86
C ASN A 185 -16.35 0.56 -6.82
N VAL A 186 -15.53 -0.41 -7.21
CA VAL A 186 -15.09 -1.53 -6.37
C VAL A 186 -13.59 -1.52 -6.33
N VAL A 187 -13.03 -1.31 -5.15
CA VAL A 187 -11.59 -1.31 -4.92
C VAL A 187 -11.17 -2.71 -4.48
N SER A 188 -10.32 -3.36 -5.26
CA SER A 188 -9.70 -4.63 -4.90
C SER A 188 -8.44 -4.35 -4.08
N ILE A 189 -8.22 -5.09 -3.00
CA ILE A 189 -7.10 -4.96 -2.07
C ILE A 189 -6.45 -6.32 -1.89
N ALA A 190 -5.13 -6.38 -2.04
CA ALA A 190 -4.33 -7.59 -1.83
C ALA A 190 -3.42 -7.41 -0.62
N TYR A 191 -3.42 -8.40 0.28
CA TYR A 191 -2.65 -8.37 1.53
C TYR A 191 -2.33 -9.78 2.05
N PRO A 192 -1.32 -9.95 2.91
CA PRO A 192 -1.00 -11.25 3.52
C PRO A 192 -2.10 -11.81 4.44
N VAL A 193 -2.43 -13.09 4.29
CA VAL A 193 -3.38 -13.83 5.13
C VAL A 193 -2.82 -15.20 5.51
N HIS A 194 -3.27 -15.75 6.63
CA HIS A 194 -3.03 -17.15 6.97
C HIS A 194 -4.02 -18.03 6.19
N LEU A 195 -3.49 -19.02 5.47
CA LEU A 195 -4.27 -20.10 4.89
C LEU A 195 -3.66 -21.41 5.38
N ASP A 196 -4.40 -22.10 6.25
CA ASP A 196 -3.90 -23.26 6.99
C ASP A 196 -2.63 -22.93 7.79
N GLN A 197 -1.49 -23.56 7.46
CA GLN A 197 -0.19 -23.28 8.10
C GLN A 197 0.67 -22.28 7.32
N ASP A 198 0.26 -21.91 6.12
CA ASP A 198 1.02 -21.04 5.22
C ASP A 198 0.55 -19.59 5.25
N VAL A 199 1.45 -18.69 4.86
CA VAL A 199 1.13 -17.27 4.65
C VAL A 199 1.05 -16.99 3.16
N THR A 200 -0.14 -16.63 2.70
CA THR A 200 -0.48 -16.43 1.30
C THR A 200 -1.13 -15.05 1.10
N LEU A 201 -1.47 -14.66 -0.13
CA LEU A 201 -2.18 -13.41 -0.38
C LEU A 201 -3.70 -13.62 -0.34
N ALA A 202 -4.45 -12.74 0.31
CA ALA A 202 -5.89 -12.60 0.14
C ALA A 202 -6.19 -11.47 -0.84
N VAL A 203 -7.31 -11.57 -1.56
CA VAL A 203 -7.90 -10.46 -2.32
C VAL A 203 -9.27 -10.14 -1.74
N THR A 204 -9.46 -8.89 -1.33
CA THR A 204 -10.71 -8.37 -0.77
C THR A 204 -11.20 -7.19 -1.60
N GLN A 205 -12.49 -7.15 -1.86
CA GLN A 205 -13.14 -6.04 -2.53
C GLN A 205 -13.88 -5.15 -1.55
N VAL A 206 -13.72 -3.83 -1.72
CA VAL A 206 -14.42 -2.78 -0.99
C VAL A 206 -15.27 -2.01 -1.99
N LYS A 207 -16.59 -2.13 -1.88
CA LYS A 207 -17.53 -1.33 -2.66
C LYS A 207 -17.96 -0.15 -1.81
N SER A 208 -17.41 1.03 -2.12
CA SER A 208 -17.88 2.30 -1.55
C SER A 208 -19.23 2.62 -2.18
N MET A 209 -20.24 2.92 -1.36
CA MET A 209 -21.51 3.46 -1.82
C MET A 209 -21.73 4.80 -1.14
N VAL A 210 -22.09 5.80 -1.93
CA VAL A 210 -22.42 7.14 -1.42
C VAL A 210 -23.53 7.01 -0.37
N SER A 211 -23.29 7.56 0.82
CA SER A 211 -24.22 7.57 1.97
C SER A 211 -24.45 6.28 2.76
N THR A 212 -23.76 5.18 2.45
CA THR A 212 -23.84 3.95 3.29
C THR A 212 -22.46 3.39 3.62
N ARG A 213 -22.37 2.61 4.70
CA ARG A 213 -21.14 1.92 5.09
C ARG A 213 -20.64 1.05 3.93
N PRO A 214 -19.34 1.08 3.56
CA PRO A 214 -18.81 0.30 2.45
C PRO A 214 -19.04 -1.20 2.66
N HIS A 215 -19.40 -1.89 1.59
CA HIS A 215 -19.53 -3.35 1.61
C HIS A 215 -18.17 -3.98 1.33
N ILE A 216 -17.71 -4.84 2.25
CA ILE A 216 -16.39 -5.47 2.20
C ILE A 216 -16.57 -6.98 2.05
N ARG A 217 -15.95 -7.55 1.03
CA ARG A 217 -16.03 -8.99 0.73
C ARG A 217 -14.67 -9.55 0.33
N THR A 218 -14.18 -10.54 1.06
CA THR A 218 -13.01 -11.33 0.64
C THR A 218 -13.39 -12.25 -0.51
N LEU A 219 -12.69 -12.17 -1.63
CA LEU A 219 -12.95 -12.97 -2.82
C LEU A 219 -12.25 -14.33 -2.76
N CYS A 220 -10.94 -14.31 -2.51
CA CYS A 220 -10.11 -15.50 -2.63
C CYS A 220 -8.81 -15.40 -1.84
N ALA A 221 -8.19 -16.56 -1.63
CA ALA A 221 -6.77 -16.67 -1.34
C ALA A 221 -6.02 -17.01 -2.64
N VAL A 222 -4.98 -16.25 -2.94
CA VAL A 222 -4.06 -16.53 -4.03
C VAL A 222 -2.95 -17.43 -3.47
N PRO A 223 -2.73 -18.66 -3.98
CA PRO A 223 -1.74 -19.65 -3.55
C PRO A 223 -0.32 -19.25 -4.00
N ILE A 224 0.09 -18.04 -3.62
CA ILE A 224 1.45 -17.55 -3.75
C ILE A 224 1.95 -17.28 -2.33
N PRO A 225 2.96 -18.04 -1.86
CA PRO A 225 3.56 -17.79 -0.56
C PRO A 225 4.12 -16.37 -0.48
N VAL A 226 3.74 -15.63 0.56
CA VAL A 226 4.18 -14.22 0.75
C VAL A 226 5.70 -14.10 0.90
N SER A 227 6.37 -15.17 1.36
CA SER A 227 7.84 -15.24 1.41
C SER A 227 8.50 -15.09 0.03
N GLN A 228 7.78 -15.38 -1.04
CA GLN A 228 8.25 -15.25 -2.42
C GLN A 228 7.87 -13.91 -3.06
N VAL A 229 6.96 -13.13 -2.45
CA VAL A 229 6.45 -11.89 -3.04
C VAL A 229 7.43 -10.75 -2.81
N MET A 230 7.98 -10.21 -3.88
CA MET A 230 8.85 -9.02 -3.85
C MET A 230 8.04 -7.74 -4.03
N ALA A 231 7.12 -7.74 -4.99
CA ALA A 231 6.20 -6.63 -5.25
C ALA A 231 4.89 -7.13 -5.83
N MET A 232 3.84 -6.33 -5.69
CA MET A 232 2.54 -6.60 -6.29
C MET A 232 1.80 -5.30 -6.61
N MET A 233 0.97 -5.34 -7.64
CA MET A 233 0.15 -4.20 -8.07
C MET A 233 -1.09 -4.69 -8.81
N PHE A 234 -2.24 -4.05 -8.57
CA PHE A 234 -3.42 -4.25 -9.39
C PHE A 234 -3.34 -3.42 -10.68
N SER A 235 -4.02 -3.90 -11.72
CA SER A 235 -4.46 -3.01 -12.79
C SER A 235 -5.35 -1.90 -12.23
N PRO A 236 -5.38 -0.70 -12.85
CA PRO A 236 -6.26 0.39 -12.46
C PRO A 236 -7.70 -0.04 -12.16
N ASP A 237 -8.30 -0.88 -13.00
CA ASP A 237 -9.69 -1.37 -12.85
C ASP A 237 -9.84 -2.53 -11.84
N GLY A 238 -8.74 -3.07 -11.32
CA GLY A 238 -8.73 -4.19 -10.38
C GLY A 238 -9.01 -5.56 -11.00
N ALA A 239 -9.08 -5.67 -12.33
CA ALA A 239 -9.31 -6.94 -13.02
C ALA A 239 -8.08 -7.86 -12.99
N LEU A 240 -6.87 -7.30 -12.93
CA LEU A 240 -5.61 -8.03 -12.92
C LEU A 240 -4.80 -7.72 -11.66
N LEU A 241 -4.05 -8.71 -11.16
CA LEU A 241 -3.05 -8.54 -10.11
C LEU A 241 -1.71 -9.09 -10.60
N ALA A 242 -0.74 -8.20 -10.81
CA ALA A 242 0.64 -8.59 -11.08
C ALA A 242 1.39 -8.82 -9.76
N VAL A 243 2.12 -9.93 -9.69
CA VAL A 243 2.94 -10.35 -8.55
C VAL A 243 4.34 -10.71 -9.05
N ALA A 244 5.33 -9.95 -8.60
CA ALA A 244 6.75 -10.20 -8.83
C ALA A 244 7.27 -11.17 -7.76
N LEU A 245 7.87 -12.28 -8.21
CA LEU A 245 8.35 -13.35 -7.34
C LEU A 245 9.88 -13.34 -7.23
N SER A 246 10.39 -13.76 -6.07
CA SER A 246 11.81 -14.01 -5.87
C SER A 246 12.27 -15.29 -6.61
N GLN A 247 13.57 -15.34 -6.92
CA GLN A 247 14.27 -16.52 -7.46
C GLN A 247 13.73 -17.11 -8.78
N GLY A 248 13.92 -16.42 -9.92
CA GLY A 248 13.74 -17.03 -11.25
C GLY A 248 12.30 -17.43 -11.63
N LYS A 249 11.34 -17.30 -10.72
CA LYS A 249 9.92 -17.62 -10.90
C LYS A 249 9.14 -16.58 -11.72
N GLY A 250 9.79 -15.47 -12.03
CA GLY A 250 9.26 -14.44 -12.93
C GLY A 250 8.13 -13.62 -12.32
N ILE A 251 7.29 -13.08 -13.18
CA ILE A 251 6.14 -12.25 -12.81
C ILE A 251 4.88 -13.01 -13.21
N LYS A 252 3.99 -13.21 -12.25
CA LYS A 252 2.67 -13.81 -12.50
C LYS A 252 1.61 -12.71 -12.49
N VAL A 253 0.75 -12.70 -13.50
CA VAL A 253 -0.43 -11.83 -13.56
C VAL A 253 -1.67 -12.70 -13.41
N ILE A 254 -2.50 -12.37 -12.44
CA ILE A 254 -3.69 -13.13 -12.07
C ILE A 254 -4.91 -12.34 -12.53
N ASP A 255 -5.79 -13.02 -13.24
CA ASP A 255 -7.16 -12.58 -13.52
C ASP A 255 -8.00 -12.72 -12.25
N ILE A 256 -8.47 -11.61 -11.70
CA ILE A 256 -9.17 -11.55 -10.42
C ILE A 256 -10.62 -12.03 -10.53
N PRO A 257 -11.42 -11.63 -11.54
CA PRO A 257 -12.76 -12.19 -11.73
C PRO A 257 -12.77 -13.72 -11.89
N PHE A 258 -11.80 -14.28 -12.63
CA PHE A 258 -11.75 -15.71 -12.92
C PHE A 258 -10.78 -16.51 -12.05
N LEU A 259 -10.02 -15.84 -11.18
CA LEU A 259 -9.04 -16.45 -10.28
C LEU A 259 -8.09 -17.41 -10.99
N ARG A 260 -7.44 -16.97 -12.07
CA ARG A 260 -6.48 -17.78 -12.83
C ARG A 260 -5.28 -16.97 -13.26
N PHE A 261 -4.17 -17.63 -13.57
CA PHE A 261 -3.02 -16.95 -14.17
C PHE A 261 -3.38 -16.54 -15.61
N ALA A 262 -3.36 -15.23 -15.86
CA ALA A 262 -3.55 -14.65 -17.18
C ALA A 262 -2.21 -14.59 -17.95
N TYR A 263 -1.13 -14.22 -17.26
CA TYR A 263 0.19 -14.09 -17.86
C TYR A 263 1.27 -14.61 -16.90
N VAL A 264 2.31 -15.24 -17.46
CA VAL A 264 3.51 -15.66 -16.72
C VAL A 264 4.74 -15.21 -17.50
N PHE A 265 5.39 -14.15 -17.03
CA PHE A 265 6.62 -13.64 -17.62
C PHE A 265 7.82 -14.31 -16.97
N ARG A 266 8.51 -15.19 -17.69
CA ARG A 266 9.74 -15.83 -17.21
C ARG A 266 10.93 -14.91 -17.47
N ARG A 267 11.85 -14.79 -16.50
CA ARG A 267 13.12 -14.08 -16.71
C ARG A 267 14.04 -14.96 -17.57
N GLY A 268 14.66 -14.39 -18.60
CA GLY A 268 15.75 -15.05 -19.32
C GLY A 268 16.90 -15.39 -18.37
N LEU A 269 17.42 -16.61 -18.45
CA LEU A 269 18.48 -17.12 -17.57
C LEU A 269 19.78 -16.33 -17.77
N SER A 270 20.06 -15.34 -16.92
CA SER A 270 21.44 -14.97 -16.61
C SER A 270 21.74 -15.45 -15.20
N GLN A 271 22.32 -16.64 -15.08
CA GLN A 271 22.68 -17.30 -13.82
C GLN A 271 23.73 -16.53 -12.98
N THR A 272 24.16 -15.36 -13.45
CA THR A 272 25.25 -14.55 -12.90
C THR A 272 24.77 -13.32 -12.12
N VAL A 273 23.47 -13.00 -12.13
CA VAL A 273 22.95 -11.82 -11.43
C VAL A 273 22.31 -12.26 -10.13
N ALA A 274 22.84 -11.75 -9.01
CA ALA A 274 22.26 -11.90 -7.68
C ALA A 274 20.74 -11.59 -7.70
N PRO A 275 19.92 -12.19 -6.83
CA PRO A 275 18.50 -11.90 -6.78
C PRO A 275 18.27 -10.40 -6.62
N THR A 276 17.72 -9.75 -7.66
CA THR A 276 17.26 -8.37 -7.56
C THR A 276 16.11 -8.33 -6.57
N GLU A 277 16.29 -7.61 -5.46
CA GLU A 277 15.40 -7.68 -4.31
C GLU A 277 14.15 -6.81 -4.49
N VAL A 278 14.23 -5.78 -5.32
CA VAL A 278 13.16 -4.81 -5.50
C VAL A 278 12.79 -4.70 -6.97
N GLU A 279 11.53 -5.05 -7.26
CA GLU A 279 10.90 -4.78 -8.54
C GLU A 279 9.76 -3.78 -8.33
N ILE A 280 9.63 -2.84 -9.25
CA ILE A 280 8.49 -1.93 -9.28
C ILE A 280 7.64 -2.31 -10.47
N LEU A 281 6.40 -2.65 -10.20
CA LEU A 281 5.39 -2.98 -11.19
C LEU A 281 4.50 -1.76 -11.41
N HIS A 282 4.11 -1.51 -12.66
CA HIS A 282 3.10 -0.51 -12.98
C HIS A 282 2.33 -0.90 -14.24
N PHE A 283 1.01 -1.00 -14.16
CA PHE A 283 0.16 -1.16 -15.34
C PHE A 283 0.02 0.16 -16.09
N SER A 284 -0.17 0.11 -17.40
CA SER A 284 -0.65 1.27 -18.14
C SER A 284 -2.12 1.57 -17.78
N PRO A 285 -2.57 2.84 -17.87
CA PRO A 285 -3.96 3.21 -17.57
C PRO A 285 -5.00 2.44 -18.38
N ASP A 286 -4.64 1.97 -19.58
CA ASP A 286 -5.49 1.20 -20.49
C ASP A 286 -5.32 -0.33 -20.36
N ASN A 287 -4.57 -0.81 -19.36
CA ASN A 287 -4.27 -2.22 -19.12
C ASN A 287 -3.58 -2.98 -20.25
N LYS A 288 -3.00 -2.29 -21.24
CA LYS A 288 -2.30 -2.94 -22.37
C LYS A 288 -0.83 -3.23 -22.10
N PHE A 289 -0.23 -2.60 -21.10
CA PHE A 289 1.18 -2.77 -20.80
C PHE A 289 1.42 -2.96 -19.29
N LEU A 290 2.43 -3.76 -18.97
CA LEU A 290 3.00 -3.87 -17.63
C LEU A 290 4.47 -3.44 -17.69
N CYS A 291 4.77 -2.34 -16.99
CA CYS A 291 6.13 -1.85 -16.79
C CYS A 291 6.74 -2.51 -15.55
N VAL A 292 8.00 -2.92 -15.67
CA VAL A 292 8.77 -3.55 -14.60
C VAL A 292 10.12 -2.88 -14.52
N CYS A 293 10.38 -2.19 -13.43
CA CYS A 293 11.70 -1.64 -13.13
C CYS A 293 12.42 -2.53 -12.12
N SER A 294 13.63 -2.95 -12.47
CA SER A 294 14.50 -3.73 -11.60
C SER A 294 15.46 -2.81 -10.84
N GLU A 295 16.02 -3.32 -9.75
CA GLU A 295 17.04 -2.61 -8.95
C GLU A 295 18.28 -2.19 -9.76
N THR A 296 18.63 -2.91 -10.84
CA THR A 296 19.75 -2.54 -11.73
C THR A 296 19.43 -1.34 -12.63
N GLY A 297 18.22 -0.80 -12.56
CA GLY A 297 17.74 0.29 -13.40
C GLY A 297 17.21 -0.15 -14.77
N ALA A 298 17.26 -1.45 -15.10
CA ALA A 298 16.64 -1.95 -16.32
C ALA A 298 15.11 -1.88 -16.20
N VAL A 299 14.49 -1.29 -17.22
CA VAL A 299 13.03 -1.15 -17.36
C VAL A 299 12.56 -2.03 -18.52
N ASN A 300 11.68 -2.98 -18.21
CA ASN A 300 11.04 -3.83 -19.20
C ASN A 300 9.57 -3.43 -19.34
N ILE A 301 9.06 -3.42 -20.57
CA ILE A 301 7.65 -3.15 -20.87
C ILE A 301 7.08 -4.39 -21.55
N TYR A 302 6.15 -5.04 -20.88
CA TYR A 302 5.45 -6.22 -21.40
C TYR A 302 4.11 -5.79 -21.99
N GLN A 303 3.83 -6.20 -23.22
CA GLN A 303 2.51 -6.02 -23.83
C GLN A 303 1.57 -7.13 -23.34
N LEU A 304 0.36 -6.74 -22.94
CA LEU A 304 -0.71 -7.62 -22.48
C LEU A 304 -1.68 -7.79 -23.66
N LEU A 305 -1.54 -8.91 -24.38
CA LEU A 305 -2.34 -9.22 -25.56
C LEU A 305 -3.55 -10.08 -25.15
N ASP A 306 -4.76 -9.66 -25.54
CA ASP A 306 -6.00 -10.43 -25.32
C ASP A 306 -5.96 -11.84 -25.92
N ALA A 307 -5.12 -12.05 -26.93
CA ALA A 307 -5.08 -13.25 -27.76
C ALA A 307 -4.34 -14.44 -27.13
N GLU A 308 -3.66 -14.27 -25.99
CA GLU A 308 -2.99 -15.37 -25.32
C GLU A 308 -3.17 -15.34 -23.80
N ARG A 309 -4.35 -15.77 -23.32
CA ARG A 309 -4.48 -16.50 -22.04
C ARG A 309 -3.74 -17.87 -22.11
N VAL A 310 -2.59 -17.92 -22.79
CA VAL A 310 -1.91 -19.15 -23.21
C VAL A 310 -1.02 -19.67 -22.11
N GLY A 311 -1.13 -20.99 -21.94
CA GLY A 311 -0.46 -21.80 -20.95
C GLY A 311 -1.46 -22.23 -19.90
N ALA A 312 -2.12 -23.37 -20.13
CA ALA A 312 -2.88 -24.10 -19.12
C ALA A 312 -1.97 -24.51 -17.95
N GLU A 313 -1.59 -23.57 -17.07
CA GLU A 313 -1.40 -23.89 -15.67
C GLU A 313 -2.78 -24.14 -15.06
N PRO A 314 -2.90 -25.07 -14.10
CA PRO A 314 -4.19 -25.39 -13.52
C PRO A 314 -4.84 -24.13 -12.96
N GLU A 315 -6.18 -24.10 -12.96
CA GLU A 315 -6.93 -23.14 -12.17
C GLU A 315 -6.31 -23.06 -10.77
N LEU A 316 -6.29 -21.86 -10.21
CA LEU A 316 -5.93 -21.64 -8.82
C LEU A 316 -6.79 -22.62 -8.03
N GLY A 317 -6.18 -23.66 -7.45
CA GLY A 317 -6.92 -24.81 -6.90
C GLY A 317 -8.13 -24.32 -6.10
N SER A 318 -9.29 -24.98 -6.30
CA SER A 318 -10.63 -24.51 -5.89
C SER A 318 -10.58 -23.54 -4.71
N PRO A 319 -11.12 -22.30 -4.82
CA PRO A 319 -10.96 -21.27 -3.81
C PRO A 319 -11.34 -21.83 -2.44
N LYS A 320 -10.34 -22.02 -1.57
CA LYS A 320 -10.57 -22.42 -0.19
C LYS A 320 -11.32 -21.28 0.47
N SER A 321 -12.55 -21.53 0.91
CA SER A 321 -13.35 -20.53 1.62
C SER A 321 -12.62 -20.12 2.89
N LEU A 322 -12.41 -18.81 3.07
CA LEU A 322 -11.79 -18.23 4.26
C LEU A 322 -12.79 -18.09 5.44
N SER A 323 -13.91 -18.82 5.43
CA SER A 323 -14.95 -18.69 6.45
C SER A 323 -14.77 -19.69 7.58
N LYS A 324 -14.22 -19.23 8.71
CA LYS A 324 -14.71 -19.68 10.03
C LYS A 324 -15.71 -18.63 10.50
N GLU A 325 -16.98 -18.77 10.11
CA GLU A 325 -18.05 -18.15 10.88
C GLU A 325 -18.02 -18.76 12.28
N SER A 326 -17.86 -17.91 13.30
CA SER A 326 -18.11 -18.29 14.69
C SER A 326 -19.57 -18.75 14.76
N LYS A 327 -19.78 -20.06 15.01
CA LYS A 327 -21.07 -20.57 15.43
C LYS A 327 -21.34 -20.03 16.82
N ASP A 328 -21.94 -18.85 16.88
CA ASP A 328 -22.55 -18.39 18.12
C ASP A 328 -23.82 -19.21 18.34
N SER A 329 -23.73 -20.06 19.37
CA SER A 329 -24.75 -20.95 19.87
C SER A 329 -26.02 -20.18 20.24
N TRP A 330 -27.06 -20.24 19.42
CA TRP A 330 -28.43 -20.13 19.91
C TRP A 330 -28.99 -21.52 20.13
N GLY A 331 -28.72 -22.03 21.33
CA GLY A 331 -29.45 -23.14 21.91
C GLY A 331 -30.92 -22.74 22.05
N ARG A 332 -31.78 -23.52 21.41
CA ARG A 332 -33.22 -23.55 21.64
C ARG A 332 -33.50 -23.76 23.13
N SER A 333 -34.05 -22.76 23.81
CA SER A 333 -34.89 -23.00 24.99
C SER A 333 -36.31 -23.23 24.49
N SER A 334 -36.68 -24.50 24.31
CA SER A 334 -38.08 -24.92 24.19
C SER A 334 -38.72 -24.99 25.58
N MET A 335 -39.98 -24.56 25.63
CA MET A 335 -40.94 -24.69 26.72
C MET A 335 -40.86 -26.02 27.49
N GLY A 336 -41.03 -25.90 28.81
CA GLY A 336 -41.25 -26.96 29.79
C GLY A 336 -41.42 -26.31 31.16
#